data_AF-A0A3C1H4V1-F1
#
_entry.id   AF-A0A3C1H4V1-F1
#
_cell.length_a   1.000
_cell.length_b   1.000
_cell.length_c   1.000
_cell.angle_alpha   90.00
_cell.angle_beta   90.00
_cell.angle_gamma   90.00
#
_symmetry.space_group_name_H-M   'P 1'
#
loop_
_entity.id
_entity.type
_entity.pdbx_description
1 polymer ?
#
loop_
_entity_poly.entity_id
_entity_poly.type
_entity_poly.pdbx_seq_one_letter_code
_entity_poly.pdbx_strand_id
1 'polypeptide(L)'
;MKNGSKILMVALAAGEVVLAVALYNILAKTDLTFAKYLVLAGVIALSLGIDWLILHSSSASVVSDAKRLKDADDYIRAFQAWLEEDTPFTAQINLAIKQLESLKRKQKALRAVLDDSKESPFLSTANDVDAYIFANCKRILNRVMIYDKGEPHKLHMHTAYLQEVLGQNAHVLSDFENLILEVSQIGDDANAATPCLNELTNALRSVRTNLPEGWENETDQNEPPTQMMMQ
;
A
#
# COMPACT_ATOMS: atom_id res chain seq x y z
N MET A 1 -12.12 0.51 -8.44
CA MET A 1 -13.52 1.01 -8.63
C MET A 1 -14.31 0.10 -9.58
N LYS A 2 -15.33 -0.61 -9.08
CA LYS A 2 -16.29 -1.39 -9.90
C LYS A 2 -16.89 -0.53 -11.02
N ASN A 3 -17.08 -1.11 -12.21
CA ASN A 3 -17.75 -0.44 -13.36
C ASN A 3 -19.10 0.20 -12.98
N GLY A 4 -19.85 -0.39 -12.03
CA GLY A 4 -21.10 0.18 -11.53
C GLY A 4 -20.94 1.53 -10.79
N SER A 5 -19.83 1.76 -10.09
CA SER A 5 -19.57 3.04 -9.41
C SER A 5 -19.26 4.16 -10.40
N LYS A 6 -18.52 3.86 -11.47
CA LYS A 6 -18.27 4.83 -12.56
C LYS A 6 -19.56 5.20 -13.30
N ILE A 7 -20.42 4.21 -13.58
CA ILE A 7 -21.73 4.43 -14.23
C ILE A 7 -22.65 5.28 -13.33
N LEU A 8 -22.69 5.00 -12.02
CA LEU A 8 -23.48 5.77 -11.06
C LEU A 8 -23.00 7.24 -11.01
N MET A 9 -21.69 7.47 -11.01
CA MET A 9 -21.11 8.82 -10.97
C MET A 9 -21.41 9.61 -12.24
N VAL A 10 -21.29 8.98 -13.41
CA VAL A 10 -21.65 9.60 -14.69
C VAL A 10 -23.15 9.92 -14.74
N ALA A 11 -24.01 9.03 -14.23
CA ALA A 11 -25.44 9.27 -14.15
C ALA A 11 -25.79 10.44 -13.20
N LEU A 12 -25.08 10.56 -12.08
CA LEU A 12 -25.24 11.66 -11.12
C LEU A 12 -24.84 13.01 -11.73
N ALA A 13 -23.68 13.07 -12.38
CA ALA A 13 -23.21 14.28 -13.07
C ALA A 13 -24.15 14.68 -14.22
N ALA A 14 -24.63 13.72 -15.01
CA ALA A 14 -25.63 13.98 -16.05
C ALA A 14 -26.96 14.49 -15.47
N GLY A 15 -27.39 13.93 -14.33
CA GLY A 15 -28.59 14.38 -13.62
C GLY A 15 -28.50 15.82 -13.14
N GLU A 16 -27.32 16.24 -12.66
CA GLU A 16 -27.08 17.62 -12.23
C GLU A 16 -27.21 18.63 -13.37
N VAL A 17 -26.63 18.32 -14.54
CA VAL A 17 -26.73 19.18 -15.74
C VAL A 17 -28.18 19.32 -16.20
N VAL A 18 -28.94 18.22 -16.22
CA VAL A 18 -30.36 18.24 -16.60
C VAL A 18 -31.19 19.07 -15.61
N LEU A 19 -30.94 18.91 -14.31
CA LEU A 19 -31.62 19.68 -13.27
C LEU A 19 -31.30 21.18 -13.37
N ALA A 20 -30.03 21.53 -13.61
CA ALA A 20 -29.60 22.91 -13.77
C ALA A 20 -30.27 23.58 -14.99
N VAL A 21 -30.35 22.88 -16.13
CA VAL A 21 -31.03 23.38 -17.34
C VAL A 21 -32.53 23.52 -17.12
N ALA A 22 -33.17 22.56 -16.43
CA ALA A 22 -34.58 22.62 -16.12
C ALA A 22 -34.92 23.80 -15.20
N LEU A 23 -34.14 23.99 -14.12
CA LEU A 23 -34.29 25.11 -13.20
C LEU A 23 -34.05 26.45 -13.89
N TYR A 24 -33.02 26.55 -14.74
CA TYR A 24 -32.75 27.75 -15.52
C TYR A 24 -33.94 28.13 -16.42
N ASN A 25 -34.53 27.17 -17.14
CA ASN A 25 -35.68 27.41 -18.01
C ASN A 25 -36.95 27.84 -17.25
N ILE A 26 -37.17 27.32 -16.03
CA ILE A 26 -38.28 27.73 -15.17
C ILE A 26 -38.05 29.16 -14.67
N LEU A 27 -36.84 29.46 -14.20
CA LEU A 27 -36.48 30.77 -13.66
C LEU A 27 -36.40 31.85 -14.75
N ALA A 28 -36.00 31.52 -15.97
CA ALA A 28 -35.95 32.44 -17.10
C ALA A 28 -37.32 33.07 -17.41
N LYS A 29 -38.42 32.37 -17.09
CA LYS A 29 -39.80 32.86 -17.25
C LYS A 29 -40.29 33.76 -16.11
N THR A 30 -39.49 33.94 -15.07
CA THR A 30 -39.83 34.78 -13.92
C THR A 30 -38.95 36.04 -13.87
N ASP A 31 -39.54 37.18 -13.49
CA ASP A 31 -38.86 38.48 -13.39
C ASP A 31 -38.04 38.64 -12.10
N LEU A 32 -37.93 37.59 -11.28
CA LEU A 32 -37.14 37.62 -10.04
C LEU A 32 -35.64 37.43 -10.35
N THR A 33 -34.94 38.54 -10.57
CA THR A 33 -33.49 38.57 -10.79
C THR A 33 -32.68 37.97 -9.64
N PHE A 34 -33.07 38.20 -8.38
CA PHE A 34 -32.38 37.64 -7.22
C PHE A 34 -32.45 36.10 -7.15
N ALA A 35 -33.60 35.51 -7.50
CA ALA A 35 -33.78 34.05 -7.47
C ALA A 35 -32.86 33.33 -8.48
N LYS A 36 -32.59 33.96 -9.64
CA LYS A 36 -31.69 33.42 -10.67
C LYS A 36 -30.26 33.26 -10.14
N TYR A 37 -29.75 34.26 -9.43
CA TYR A 37 -28.40 34.21 -8.84
C TYR A 37 -28.29 33.19 -7.70
N LEU A 38 -29.33 33.06 -6.86
CA LEU A 38 -29.36 32.04 -5.80
C LEU A 38 -29.31 30.61 -6.34
N VAL A 39 -30.06 30.32 -7.41
CA VAL A 39 -30.02 29.00 -8.04
C VAL A 39 -28.68 28.73 -8.70
N LEU A 40 -28.09 29.72 -9.38
CA LEU A 40 -26.75 29.58 -9.95
C LEU A 40 -25.70 29.28 -8.88
N ALA A 41 -25.72 30.00 -7.76
CA ALA A 41 -24.81 29.75 -6.64
C ALA A 41 -25.02 28.36 -6.03
N GLY A 42 -26.28 27.91 -5.92
CA GLY A 42 -26.61 26.56 -5.45
C GLY A 42 -26.08 25.45 -6.35
N VAL A 43 -26.20 25.61 -7.67
CA VAL A 43 -25.64 24.66 -8.65
C VAL A 43 -24.12 24.60 -8.51
N ILE A 44 -23.43 25.76 -8.48
CA ILE A 44 -21.97 25.80 -8.33
C ILE A 44 -21.52 25.13 -7.02
N ALA A 45 -22.21 25.38 -5.91
CA ALA A 45 -21.88 24.76 -4.62
C ALA A 45 -22.09 23.23 -4.65
N LEU A 46 -23.11 22.74 -5.34
CA LEU A 46 -23.37 21.31 -5.53
C LEU A 46 -22.27 20.65 -6.37
N SER A 47 -21.89 21.27 -7.50
CA SER A 47 -20.83 20.76 -8.36
C SER A 47 -19.50 20.68 -7.61
N LEU A 48 -19.14 21.75 -6.88
CA LEU A 48 -17.93 21.76 -6.04
C LEU A 48 -17.99 20.73 -4.92
N GLY A 49 -19.17 20.49 -4.33
CA GLY A 49 -19.37 19.47 -3.31
C GLY A 49 -19.20 18.05 -3.86
N ILE A 50 -19.70 17.80 -5.07
CA ILE A 50 -19.53 16.52 -5.77
C ILE A 50 -18.06 16.32 -6.15
N ASP A 51 -17.39 17.32 -6.73
CA ASP A 51 -15.97 17.24 -7.06
C ASP A 51 -15.11 16.98 -5.81
N TRP A 52 -15.41 17.67 -4.70
CA TRP A 52 -14.74 17.45 -3.42
C TRP A 52 -14.94 16.02 -2.91
N LEU A 53 -16.17 15.51 -2.99
CA LEU A 53 -16.51 14.13 -2.61
C LEU A 53 -15.79 13.13 -3.50
N ILE A 54 -15.71 13.36 -4.82
CA ILE A 54 -15.02 12.49 -5.77
C ILE A 54 -13.52 12.44 -5.46
N LEU A 55 -12.91 13.61 -5.22
CA LEU A 55 -11.49 13.72 -4.89
C LEU A 55 -11.15 13.00 -3.57
N HIS A 56 -12.00 13.12 -2.54
CA HIS A 56 -11.78 12.48 -1.24
C HIS A 56 -12.27 11.03 -1.15
N SER A 57 -13.18 10.61 -2.04
CA SER A 57 -13.68 9.23 -2.17
C SER A 57 -12.67 8.32 -2.86
N SER A 58 -11.72 8.90 -3.60
CA SER A 58 -10.68 8.12 -4.26
C SER A 58 -9.65 7.61 -3.25
N SER A 59 -9.77 6.32 -2.92
CA SER A 59 -8.71 5.47 -2.34
C SER A 59 -7.37 5.52 -3.13
N ALA A 60 -7.31 6.25 -4.25
CA ALA A 60 -6.14 6.50 -5.08
C ALA A 60 -5.01 7.24 -4.36
N SER A 61 -5.31 8.03 -3.32
CA SER A 61 -4.28 8.70 -2.51
C SER A 61 -3.39 7.71 -1.75
N VAL A 62 -3.93 6.58 -1.29
CA VAL A 62 -3.17 5.58 -0.52
C VAL A 62 -2.16 4.84 -1.41
N VAL A 63 -2.48 4.67 -2.69
CA VAL A 63 -1.62 3.99 -3.67
C VAL A 63 -0.45 4.86 -4.13
N SER A 64 -0.65 6.18 -4.20
CA SER A 64 0.34 7.10 -4.78
C SER A 64 1.57 7.37 -3.91
N ASP A 65 1.50 7.04 -2.61
CA ASP A 65 2.55 7.43 -1.67
C ASP A 65 3.11 6.21 -0.93
N ALA A 66 3.73 5.29 -1.68
CA ALA A 66 4.49 4.15 -1.12
C ALA A 66 5.58 4.59 -0.12
N LYS A 67 5.94 5.88 -0.10
CA LYS A 67 6.85 6.51 0.87
C LYS A 67 6.21 6.70 2.26
N ARG A 68 4.88 6.67 2.37
CA ARG A 68 4.15 6.89 3.64
C ARG A 68 3.79 5.60 4.38
N LEU A 69 4.00 4.44 3.77
CA LEU A 69 3.70 3.14 4.37
C LEU A 69 4.74 2.78 5.43
N LYS A 70 4.33 2.72 6.70
CA LYS A 70 5.24 2.49 7.83
C LYS A 70 5.04 1.14 8.51
N ASP A 71 3.80 0.66 8.55
CA ASP A 71 3.44 -0.55 9.28
C ASP A 71 2.72 -1.58 8.39
N ALA A 72 2.50 -2.78 8.95
CA ALA A 72 1.84 -3.86 8.24
C ALA A 72 0.40 -3.50 7.80
N ASP A 73 -0.32 -2.67 8.56
CA ASP A 73 -1.70 -2.28 8.26
C ASP A 73 -1.75 -1.27 7.09
N ASP A 74 -0.77 -0.38 6.98
CA ASP A 74 -0.56 0.47 5.82
C ASP A 74 -0.38 -0.36 4.54
N TYR A 75 0.51 -1.35 4.56
CA TYR A 75 0.72 -2.22 3.41
C TYR A 75 -0.52 -3.06 3.07
N ILE A 76 -1.23 -3.59 4.08
CA ILE A 76 -2.47 -4.33 3.85
C ILE A 76 -3.51 -3.43 3.17
N ARG A 77 -3.70 -2.19 3.65
CA ARG A 77 -4.62 -1.22 3.03
C ARG A 77 -4.24 -0.88 1.60
N ALA A 78 -2.94 -0.67 1.33
CA ALA A 78 -2.45 -0.41 -0.01
C ALA A 78 -2.72 -1.59 -0.95
N PHE A 79 -2.49 -2.83 -0.49
CA PHE A 79 -2.80 -4.03 -1.26
C PHE A 79 -4.29 -4.23 -1.50
N GLN A 80 -5.14 -3.97 -0.49
CA GLN A 80 -6.59 -4.01 -0.64
C GLN A 80 -7.08 -3.01 -1.68
N ALA A 81 -6.55 -1.78 -1.69
CA ALA A 81 -6.87 -0.80 -2.71
C ALA A 81 -6.57 -1.31 -4.13
N TRP A 82 -5.42 -1.98 -4.33
CA TRP A 82 -5.07 -2.58 -5.62
C TRP A 82 -5.98 -3.73 -6.05
N LEU A 83 -6.53 -4.51 -5.11
CA LEU A 83 -7.51 -5.55 -5.43
C LEU A 83 -8.80 -4.95 -6.02
N GLU A 84 -9.11 -3.69 -5.72
CA GLU A 84 -10.27 -3.00 -6.30
C GLU A 84 -10.05 -2.48 -7.73
N GLU A 85 -8.81 -2.50 -8.24
CA GLU A 85 -8.41 -1.94 -9.54
C GLU A 85 -8.37 -2.95 -10.70
N ASP A 86 -8.94 -4.15 -10.51
CA ASP A 86 -8.95 -5.21 -11.53
C ASP A 86 -7.54 -5.54 -12.02
N THR A 87 -6.68 -5.94 -11.09
CA THR A 87 -5.28 -6.29 -11.32
C THR A 87 -5.12 -7.80 -11.58
N PRO A 88 -4.27 -8.22 -12.54
CA PRO A 88 -4.01 -9.64 -12.78
C PRO A 88 -3.23 -10.30 -11.64
N PHE A 89 -2.69 -9.53 -10.70
CA PHE A 89 -1.88 -10.03 -9.58
C PHE A 89 -2.69 -10.37 -8.32
N THR A 90 -4.01 -10.57 -8.45
CA THR A 90 -4.92 -10.84 -7.34
C THR A 90 -4.42 -11.95 -6.41
N ALA A 91 -3.88 -13.05 -6.95
CA ALA A 91 -3.39 -14.17 -6.14
C ALA A 91 -2.15 -13.78 -5.31
N GLN A 92 -1.20 -13.07 -5.93
CA GLN A 92 0.04 -12.61 -5.31
C GLN A 92 -0.24 -11.57 -4.22
N ILE A 93 -1.14 -10.63 -4.49
CA ILE A 93 -1.54 -9.60 -3.53
C ILE A 93 -2.22 -10.23 -2.30
N ASN A 94 -3.15 -11.17 -2.51
CA ASN A 94 -3.77 -11.89 -1.40
C ASN A 94 -2.76 -12.69 -0.57
N LEU A 95 -1.74 -13.28 -1.22
CA LEU A 95 -0.67 -13.97 -0.50
C LEU A 95 0.18 -12.99 0.33
N ALA A 96 0.52 -11.82 -0.22
CA ALA A 96 1.23 -10.77 0.51
C ALA A 96 0.45 -10.31 1.76
N ILE A 97 -0.86 -10.09 1.64
CA ILE A 97 -1.73 -9.74 2.78
C ILE A 97 -1.68 -10.83 3.85
N LYS A 98 -1.86 -12.10 3.48
CA LYS A 98 -1.78 -13.23 4.43
C LYS A 98 -0.42 -13.32 5.13
N GLN A 99 0.66 -13.03 4.43
CA GLN A 99 2.01 -13.00 5.00
C GLN A 99 2.17 -11.86 6.03
N LEU A 100 1.67 -10.65 5.72
CA LEU A 100 1.65 -9.53 6.66
C LEU A 100 0.80 -9.84 7.91
N GLU A 101 -0.37 -10.45 7.74
CA GLU A 101 -1.17 -10.90 8.88
C GLU A 101 -0.45 -11.96 9.72
N SER A 102 0.26 -12.90 9.06
CA SER A 102 1.09 -13.89 9.74
C SER A 102 2.22 -13.24 10.51
N LEU A 103 2.88 -12.24 9.94
CA LEU A 103 3.92 -11.46 10.61
C LEU A 103 3.38 -10.82 11.89
N LYS A 104 2.23 -10.12 11.81
CA LYS A 104 1.58 -9.51 12.98
C LYS A 104 1.28 -10.54 14.09
N ARG A 105 0.76 -11.72 13.72
CA ARG A 105 0.49 -12.79 14.70
C ARG A 105 1.77 -13.31 15.34
N LYS A 106 2.83 -13.52 14.57
CA LYS A 106 4.13 -14.00 15.05
C LYS A 106 4.83 -12.98 15.94
N GLN A 107 4.81 -11.70 15.58
CA GLN A 107 5.28 -10.60 16.43
C GLN A 107 4.58 -10.59 17.80
N LYS A 108 3.25 -10.72 17.78
CA LYS A 108 2.46 -10.79 19.01
C LYS A 108 2.81 -12.02 19.85
N ALA A 109 3.01 -13.19 19.23
CA ALA A 109 3.39 -14.40 19.93
C ALA A 109 4.78 -14.28 20.57
N LEU A 110 5.76 -13.74 19.85
CA LEU A 110 7.11 -13.53 20.37
C LEU A 110 7.09 -12.62 21.60
N ARG A 111 6.38 -11.49 21.53
CA ARG A 111 6.25 -10.55 22.67
C ARG A 111 5.58 -11.19 23.88
N ALA A 112 4.55 -12.02 23.65
CA ALA A 112 3.90 -12.76 24.72
C ALA A 112 4.84 -13.77 25.41
N VAL A 113 5.80 -14.34 24.68
CA VAL A 113 6.81 -15.25 25.24
C VAL A 113 7.91 -14.49 25.97
N LEU A 114 8.31 -13.31 25.47
CA LEU A 114 9.45 -12.56 26.01
C LEU A 114 9.16 -11.73 27.27
N ASP A 115 7.88 -11.61 27.66
CA ASP A 115 7.37 -10.66 28.67
C ASP A 115 7.68 -9.20 28.25
N ASP A 116 6.64 -8.39 28.05
CA ASP A 116 6.68 -7.06 27.39
C ASP A 116 7.65 -6.04 28.04
N SER A 117 8.22 -6.36 29.21
CA SER A 117 9.05 -5.48 30.03
C SER A 117 10.57 -5.61 29.82
N LYS A 118 11.06 -6.62 29.08
CA LYS A 118 12.51 -6.86 28.90
C LYS A 118 12.98 -6.54 27.49
N GLU A 119 13.89 -5.57 27.37
CA GLU A 119 14.70 -5.43 26.16
C GLU A 119 15.49 -6.71 25.95
N SER A 120 15.21 -7.38 24.84
CA SER A 120 15.76 -8.69 24.51
C SER A 120 16.34 -8.68 23.10
N PRO A 121 17.50 -9.33 22.85
CA PRO A 121 18.06 -9.48 21.49
C PRO A 121 17.05 -10.05 20.47
N PHE A 122 16.10 -10.85 20.95
CA PHE A 122 15.01 -11.42 20.15
C PHE A 122 14.06 -10.33 19.61
N LEU A 123 13.82 -9.24 20.33
CA LEU A 123 13.01 -8.11 19.85
C LEU A 123 13.73 -7.31 18.76
N SER A 124 15.05 -7.15 18.86
CA SER A 124 15.85 -6.54 17.78
C SER A 124 15.74 -7.37 16.50
N THR A 125 15.87 -8.69 16.63
CA THR A 125 15.73 -9.64 15.52
C THR A 125 14.34 -9.58 14.90
N ALA A 126 13.30 -9.45 15.72
CA ALA A 126 11.92 -9.27 15.25
C ALA A 126 11.73 -7.98 14.44
N ASN A 127 12.36 -6.87 14.86
CA ASN A 127 12.31 -5.62 14.11
C ASN A 127 13.05 -5.72 12.77
N ASP A 128 14.16 -6.48 12.71
CA ASP A 128 14.86 -6.74 11.46
C ASP A 128 14.00 -7.57 10.48
N VAL A 129 13.26 -8.56 11.00
CA VAL A 129 12.28 -9.34 10.22
C VAL A 129 11.18 -8.42 9.66
N ASP A 130 10.63 -7.51 10.47
CA ASP A 130 9.63 -6.54 10.01
C ASP A 130 10.18 -5.66 8.88
N ALA A 131 11.36 -5.07 9.08
CA ALA A 131 12.01 -4.22 8.09
C ALA A 131 12.23 -4.96 6.76
N TYR A 132 12.68 -6.21 6.82
CA TYR A 132 12.89 -7.04 5.63
C TYR A 132 11.57 -7.33 4.88
N ILE A 133 10.54 -7.78 5.60
CA ILE A 133 9.23 -8.07 4.99
C ILE A 133 8.62 -6.79 4.41
N PHE A 134 8.71 -5.65 5.09
CA PHE A 134 8.19 -4.38 4.58
C PHE A 134 8.92 -3.90 3.34
N ALA A 135 10.25 -4.04 3.28
CA ALA A 135 11.02 -3.76 2.07
C ALA A 135 10.54 -4.62 0.89
N ASN A 136 10.29 -5.91 1.11
CA ASN A 136 9.74 -6.80 0.09
C ASN A 136 8.30 -6.45 -0.29
N CYS A 137 7.43 -6.08 0.66
CA CYS A 137 6.09 -5.60 0.36
C CYS A 137 6.10 -4.32 -0.49
N LYS A 138 7.03 -3.39 -0.23
CA LYS A 138 7.25 -2.21 -1.08
C LYS A 138 7.66 -2.61 -2.51
N ARG A 139 8.56 -3.59 -2.66
CA ARG A 139 8.97 -4.12 -3.97
C ARG A 139 7.79 -4.76 -4.72
N ILE A 140 6.95 -5.53 -4.03
CA ILE A 140 5.73 -6.11 -4.59
C ILE A 140 4.79 -5.00 -5.06
N LEU A 141 4.51 -4.02 -4.20
CA LEU A 141 3.60 -2.91 -4.50
C LEU A 141 4.08 -2.10 -5.71
N ASN A 142 5.35 -1.73 -5.74
CA ASN A 142 5.95 -1.02 -6.87
C ASN A 142 5.81 -1.84 -8.16
N ARG A 143 6.06 -3.16 -8.12
CA ARG A 143 5.96 -4.04 -9.29
C ARG A 143 4.53 -4.16 -9.82
N VAL A 144 3.54 -4.17 -8.93
CA VAL A 144 2.12 -4.14 -9.29
C VAL A 144 1.76 -2.80 -9.94
N MET A 145 2.26 -1.69 -9.38
CA MET A 145 1.97 -0.33 -9.86
C MET A 145 2.51 -0.04 -11.26
N ILE A 146 3.71 -0.52 -11.58
CA ILE A 146 4.34 -0.27 -12.89
C ILE A 146 3.84 -1.18 -14.02
N TYR A 147 2.97 -2.15 -13.72
CA TYR A 147 2.47 -3.06 -14.73
C TYR A 147 1.50 -2.35 -15.67
N ASP A 148 1.86 -2.31 -16.95
CA ASP A 148 0.99 -1.79 -18.01
C ASP A 148 0.09 -2.89 -18.58
N LYS A 149 -1.22 -2.67 -18.56
CA LYS A 149 -2.21 -3.56 -19.19
C LYS A 149 -2.03 -3.63 -20.71
N GLY A 150 -1.38 -2.64 -21.33
CA GLY A 150 -1.04 -2.62 -22.76
C GLY A 150 0.03 -3.63 -23.19
N GLU A 151 0.78 -4.21 -22.25
CA GLU A 151 1.91 -5.10 -22.55
C GLU A 151 1.75 -6.51 -21.93
N PRO A 152 0.73 -7.29 -22.35
CA PRO A 152 0.39 -8.57 -21.72
C PRO A 152 1.52 -9.61 -21.80
N HIS A 153 2.43 -9.49 -22.77
CA HIS A 153 3.57 -10.39 -22.91
C HIS A 153 4.58 -10.28 -21.74
N LYS A 154 4.60 -9.15 -21.01
CA LYS A 154 5.45 -8.98 -19.83
C LYS A 154 4.82 -9.55 -18.56
N LEU A 155 3.53 -9.89 -18.56
CA LEU A 155 2.81 -10.37 -17.38
C LEU A 155 3.54 -11.51 -16.67
N HIS A 156 4.01 -12.51 -17.42
CA HIS A 156 4.75 -13.64 -16.85
C HIS A 156 6.01 -13.23 -16.08
N MET A 157 6.76 -12.25 -16.59
CA MET A 157 7.95 -11.72 -15.91
C MET A 157 7.61 -10.95 -14.62
N HIS A 158 6.49 -10.24 -14.59
CA HIS A 158 6.01 -9.61 -13.35
C HIS A 158 5.56 -10.67 -12.35
N THR A 159 4.79 -11.67 -12.79
CA THR A 159 4.32 -12.77 -11.96
C THR A 159 5.47 -13.58 -11.35
N ALA A 160 6.48 -13.94 -12.14
CA ALA A 160 7.64 -14.70 -11.68
C ALA A 160 8.43 -13.93 -10.60
N TYR A 161 8.70 -12.64 -10.85
CA TYR A 161 9.34 -11.76 -9.86
C TYR A 161 8.53 -11.67 -8.55
N LEU A 162 7.21 -11.48 -8.65
CA LEU A 162 6.35 -11.43 -7.46
C LEU A 162 6.37 -12.74 -6.68
N GLN A 163 6.37 -13.88 -7.37
CA GLN A 163 6.47 -15.20 -6.73
C GLN A 163 7.81 -15.40 -6.02
N GLU A 164 8.91 -14.94 -6.60
CA GLU A 164 10.23 -14.99 -5.99
C GLU A 164 10.27 -14.18 -4.68
N VAL A 165 9.83 -12.92 -4.71
CA VAL A 165 9.82 -12.05 -3.51
C VAL A 165 8.86 -12.59 -2.45
N LEU A 166 7.70 -13.13 -2.83
CA LEU A 166 6.78 -13.79 -1.91
C LEU A 166 7.37 -15.07 -1.31
N GLY A 167 8.17 -15.80 -2.08
CA GLY A 167 8.93 -16.97 -1.60
C GLY A 167 9.97 -16.59 -0.55
N GLN A 168 10.69 -15.48 -0.77
CA GLN A 168 11.62 -14.92 0.22
C GLN A 168 10.90 -14.56 1.53
N ASN A 169 9.73 -13.92 1.44
CA ASN A 169 8.91 -13.63 2.62
C ASN A 169 8.47 -14.92 3.35
N ALA A 170 8.07 -15.95 2.61
CA ALA A 170 7.64 -17.22 3.21
C ALA A 170 8.79 -17.89 3.97
N HIS A 171 10.00 -17.86 3.43
CA HIS A 171 11.20 -18.37 4.08
C HIS A 171 11.47 -17.64 5.40
N VAL A 172 11.56 -16.30 5.37
CA VAL A 172 11.83 -15.50 6.57
C VAL A 172 10.74 -15.66 7.63
N LEU A 173 9.47 -15.76 7.23
CA LEU A 173 8.38 -16.04 8.15
C LEU A 173 8.46 -17.43 8.78
N SER A 174 9.01 -18.42 8.07
CA SER A 174 9.28 -19.76 8.61
C SER A 174 10.41 -19.72 9.64
N ASP A 175 11.51 -19.04 9.31
CA ASP A 175 12.65 -18.87 10.24
C ASP A 175 12.21 -18.14 11.51
N PHE A 176 11.37 -17.11 11.36
CA PHE A 176 10.83 -16.38 12.50
C PHE A 176 9.91 -17.23 13.38
N GLU A 177 9.20 -18.20 12.80
CA GLU A 177 8.39 -19.14 13.56
C GLU A 177 9.26 -20.12 14.36
N ASN A 178 10.33 -20.63 13.75
CA ASN A 178 11.31 -21.48 14.44
C ASN A 178 11.94 -20.74 15.63
N LEU A 179 12.31 -19.46 15.45
CA LEU A 179 12.80 -18.62 16.54
C LEU A 179 11.82 -18.56 17.70
N ILE A 180 10.53 -18.32 17.42
CA ILE A 180 9.50 -18.23 18.47
C ILE A 180 9.39 -19.55 19.23
N LEU A 181 9.44 -20.69 18.53
CA LEU A 181 9.40 -22.01 19.15
C LEU A 181 10.60 -22.25 20.06
N GLU A 182 11.80 -21.89 19.63
CA GLU A 182 13.02 -22.05 20.43
C GLU A 182 13.04 -21.12 21.65
N VAL A 183 12.66 -19.85 21.48
CA VAL A 183 12.52 -18.90 22.59
C VAL A 183 11.48 -19.40 23.60
N SER A 184 10.39 -19.99 23.12
CA SER A 184 9.38 -20.59 24.00
C SER A 184 9.92 -21.79 24.79
N GLN A 185 10.91 -22.51 24.29
CA GLN A 185 11.57 -23.62 24.99
C GLN A 185 12.64 -23.14 25.97
N ILE A 186 13.33 -22.03 25.65
CA ILE A 186 14.35 -21.41 26.51
C ILE A 186 13.75 -20.89 27.83
N GLY A 187 12.45 -20.56 27.85
CA GLY A 187 11.72 -20.21 29.07
C GLY A 187 11.85 -21.24 30.20
N ASP A 188 12.18 -22.50 29.86
CA ASP A 188 12.41 -23.58 30.82
C ASP A 188 13.91 -23.86 31.11
N ASP A 189 14.85 -23.48 30.24
CA ASP A 189 16.30 -23.73 30.39
C ASP A 189 17.18 -22.58 29.84
N ALA A 190 17.51 -21.60 30.69
CA ALA A 190 18.17 -20.34 30.31
C ALA A 190 19.59 -20.42 29.70
N ASN A 191 20.27 -21.57 29.75
CA ASN A 191 21.66 -21.72 29.29
C ASN A 191 21.80 -22.16 27.82
N ALA A 192 20.70 -22.51 27.13
CA ALA A 192 20.74 -23.04 25.77
C ALA A 192 20.59 -21.98 24.64
N ALA A 193 20.34 -20.71 24.99
CA ALA A 193 19.85 -19.68 24.06
C ALA A 193 20.90 -19.07 23.11
N THR A 194 22.19 -19.16 23.43
CA THR A 194 23.26 -18.37 22.79
C THR A 194 23.66 -18.83 21.38
N PRO A 195 23.73 -20.15 21.06
CA PRO A 195 24.15 -20.61 19.74
C PRO A 195 23.14 -20.27 18.64
N CYS A 196 21.85 -20.47 18.91
CA CYS A 196 20.81 -20.28 17.90
C CYS A 196 20.63 -18.80 17.50
N LEU A 197 20.68 -17.88 18.47
CA LEU A 197 20.63 -16.44 18.24
C LEU A 197 21.69 -15.97 17.23
N ASN A 198 22.89 -16.57 17.29
CA ASN A 198 23.97 -16.26 16.36
C ASN A 198 23.70 -16.82 14.96
N GLU A 199 23.19 -18.03 14.82
CA GLU A 199 22.86 -18.61 13.50
C GLU A 199 21.75 -17.81 12.80
N LEU A 200 20.72 -17.40 13.53
CA LEU A 200 19.60 -16.66 12.95
C LEU A 200 19.97 -15.20 12.66
N THR A 201 20.75 -14.56 13.54
CA THR A 201 21.33 -13.24 13.24
C THR A 201 22.23 -13.29 12.01
N ASN A 202 23.01 -14.37 11.84
CA ASN A 202 23.85 -14.55 10.66
C ASN A 202 23.04 -14.86 9.40
N ALA A 203 21.95 -15.63 9.48
CA ALA A 203 21.03 -15.88 8.37
C ALA A 203 20.34 -14.58 7.93
N LEU A 204 19.81 -13.79 8.86
CA LEU A 204 19.21 -12.48 8.56
C LEU A 204 20.24 -11.47 8.06
N ARG A 205 21.46 -11.47 8.61
CA ARG A 205 22.55 -10.59 8.14
C ARG A 205 23.01 -10.98 6.73
N SER A 206 23.10 -12.27 6.41
CA SER A 206 23.37 -12.80 5.07
C SER A 206 22.30 -12.35 4.07
N VAL A 207 21.03 -12.44 4.46
CA VAL A 207 19.91 -11.98 3.63
C VAL A 207 19.93 -10.45 3.48
N ARG A 208 20.34 -9.71 4.53
CA ARG A 208 20.52 -8.25 4.51
C ARG A 208 21.63 -7.80 3.57
N THR A 209 22.79 -8.47 3.57
CA THR A 209 23.91 -8.15 2.67
C THR A 209 23.63 -8.47 1.21
N ASN A 210 22.60 -9.28 0.93
CA ASN A 210 22.14 -9.59 -0.42
C ASN A 210 21.01 -8.65 -0.91
N LEU A 211 20.60 -7.64 -0.12
CA LEU A 211 19.77 -6.56 -0.65
C LEU A 211 20.61 -5.75 -1.66
N PRO A 212 20.14 -5.54 -2.89
CA PRO A 212 20.90 -4.78 -3.88
C PRO A 212 21.15 -3.35 -3.38
N GLU A 213 22.42 -2.98 -3.24
CA GLU A 213 22.95 -1.71 -2.69
C GLU A 213 22.52 -0.42 -3.44
N GLY A 214 21.55 -0.48 -4.36
CA GLY A 214 21.27 0.62 -5.30
C GLY A 214 20.11 1.55 -4.96
N TRP A 215 19.24 1.24 -3.99
CA TRP A 215 17.91 1.90 -3.94
C TRP A 215 17.75 3.01 -2.89
N GLU A 216 18.75 3.23 -2.02
CA GLU A 216 18.72 4.37 -1.07
C GLU A 216 19.33 5.66 -1.67
N ASN A 217 19.93 5.62 -2.87
CA ASN A 217 20.68 6.75 -3.46
C ASN A 217 20.04 7.42 -4.70
N GLU A 218 18.84 7.05 -5.15
CA GLU A 218 18.19 7.70 -6.31
C GLU A 218 17.38 8.97 -5.94
N THR A 219 17.88 9.83 -5.05
CA THR A 219 17.18 11.07 -4.66
C THR A 219 17.66 12.37 -5.30
N ASP A 220 18.68 12.40 -6.17
CA ASP A 220 19.28 13.70 -6.57
C ASP A 220 19.50 13.96 -8.08
N GLN A 221 18.78 13.30 -9.01
CA GLN A 221 19.00 13.56 -10.45
C GLN A 221 17.76 13.90 -11.30
N ASN A 222 16.66 14.34 -10.68
CA ASN A 222 15.54 14.94 -11.42
C ASN A 222 15.50 16.47 -11.23
N GLU A 223 16.59 17.16 -11.58
CA GLU A 223 16.47 18.57 -11.96
C GLU A 223 16.04 18.64 -13.44
N PRO A 224 14.96 19.38 -13.78
CA PRO A 224 14.57 19.56 -15.16
C PRO A 224 15.65 20.34 -15.93
N PRO A 225 15.90 20.02 -17.21
CA PRO A 225 16.92 20.70 -17.99
C PRO A 225 16.59 22.19 -18.08
N THR A 226 17.49 23.01 -17.55
CA THR A 226 17.43 24.46 -17.66
C THR A 226 17.43 24.82 -19.14
N GLN A 227 16.27 25.27 -19.65
CA GLN A 227 16.18 25.80 -21.00
C GLN A 227 17.08 27.05 -21.07
N MET A 228 18.19 26.93 -21.79
CA MET A 228 18.97 28.10 -22.20
C MET A 228 18.14 28.90 -23.20
N MET A 229 17.59 30.03 -22.74
CA MET A 229 17.14 31.09 -23.63
C MET A 229 18.37 31.63 -24.39
N MET A 230 18.45 31.37 -25.69
CA MET A 230 19.29 32.16 -26.57
C MET A 230 18.55 33.47 -26.88
N GLN A 231 19.21 34.58 -26.57
CA GLN A 231 18.93 35.91 -27.12
C GLN A 231 19.55 36.05 -28.51
#